data_AF-A0A5C9BQ31-F1
#
_entry.id   AF-A0A5C9BQ31-F1
#
_cell.length_a   1.000
_cell.length_b   1.000
_cell.length_c   1.000
_cell.angle_alpha   90.00
_cell.angle_beta   90.00
_cell.angle_gamma   90.00
#
_symmetry.space_group_name_H-M   'P 1'
#
loop_
_entity.id
_entity.type
_entity.pdbx_description
1 polymer ?
#
loop_
_entity_poly.entity_id
_entity_poly.type
_entity_poly.pdbx_seq_one_letter_code
_entity_poly.pdbx_strand_id
1 'polypeptide(L)'
;MATLQAIHGRLIDLRRYTNVHLTHGRRPLGPTERYELWIKPSEGAEQKFTVNTRNLPARCGHEISLIVTAQKVPQVLGLANWSILDGVNYARSEAPALIRVWDFPLLAVAFLIMAAIWGNVGMVLFVPGTLAYLLIAGIGRSVARTCRARRVDQAMDAESRRLSRAGGKRR
;
A
#
# COMPACT_ATOMS: atom_id res chain seq x y z
N MET A 1 -14.53 -9.27 -0.30
CA MET A 1 -13.28 -9.22 0.50
C MET A 1 -12.14 -9.68 -0.39
N ALA A 2 -10.96 -9.06 -0.31
CA ALA A 2 -9.83 -9.39 -1.16
C ALA A 2 -9.05 -10.56 -0.55
N THR A 3 -9.00 -11.70 -1.23
CA THR A 3 -8.19 -12.85 -0.81
C THR A 3 -6.71 -12.49 -1.00
N LEU A 4 -5.87 -12.75 0.00
CA LEU A 4 -4.42 -12.57 -0.10
C LEU A 4 -3.79 -13.88 -0.58
N GLN A 5 -2.91 -13.79 -1.56
CA GLN A 5 -2.18 -14.93 -2.11
C GLN A 5 -0.69 -14.66 -1.98
N ALA A 6 0.04 -15.62 -1.40
CA ALA A 6 1.50 -15.60 -1.38
C ALA A 6 2.03 -16.32 -2.63
N ILE A 7 2.97 -15.68 -3.33
CA ILE A 7 3.65 -16.25 -4.50
C ILE A 7 5.13 -16.27 -4.18
N HIS A 8 5.69 -17.47 -4.07
CA HIS A 8 7.10 -17.70 -3.82
C HIS A 8 7.82 -17.99 -5.14
N GLY A 9 8.97 -17.38 -5.35
CA GLY A 9 9.79 -17.66 -6.52
C GLY A 9 11.10 -16.90 -6.56
N ARG A 10 11.86 -17.15 -7.61
CA ARG A 10 13.12 -16.46 -7.86
C ARG A 10 12.90 -15.24 -8.73
N LEU A 11 13.48 -14.11 -8.34
CA LEU A 11 13.45 -12.90 -9.14
C LEU A 11 14.40 -13.05 -10.34
N ILE A 12 13.90 -12.99 -11.57
CA ILE A 12 14.71 -13.11 -12.78
C ILE A 12 15.19 -11.75 -13.25
N ASP A 13 14.23 -10.85 -13.48
CA ASP A 13 14.49 -9.51 -14.00
C ASP A 13 13.81 -8.48 -13.10
N LEU A 14 14.46 -7.34 -12.99
CA LEU A 14 14.00 -6.21 -12.21
C LEU A 14 14.28 -4.93 -12.99
N ARG A 15 13.22 -4.23 -13.38
CA ARG A 15 13.31 -2.95 -14.07
C ARG A 15 12.78 -1.85 -13.18
N ARG A 16 13.59 -0.81 -13.00
CA ARG A 16 13.21 0.40 -12.28
C ARG A 16 12.84 1.48 -13.28
N TYR A 17 11.62 2.00 -13.14
CA TYR A 17 11.12 3.14 -13.88
C TYR A 17 10.89 4.29 -12.90
N THR A 18 11.59 5.40 -13.10
CA THR A 18 11.30 6.64 -12.39
C THR A 18 10.23 7.39 -13.18
N ASN A 19 9.00 7.45 -12.67
CA ASN A 19 7.95 8.25 -13.29
C ASN A 19 8.20 9.73 -12.98
N VAL A 20 8.99 10.39 -13.83
CA VAL A 20 9.23 11.83 -13.79
C VAL A 20 8.05 12.54 -14.47
N HIS A 21 6.86 12.49 -13.88
CA HIS A 21 5.77 13.39 -14.29
C HIS A 21 5.83 14.65 -13.42
N LEU A 22 6.79 15.51 -13.75
CA LEU A 22 6.95 16.88 -13.24
C LEU A 22 5.90 17.79 -13.89
N THR A 23 4.60 17.53 -13.67
CA THR A 23 3.58 18.47 -14.13
C THR A 23 3.46 19.58 -13.08
N HIS A 24 4.10 20.73 -13.35
CA HIS A 24 3.96 22.00 -12.61
C HIS A 24 4.37 21.96 -11.12
N GLY A 25 5.63 21.63 -10.82
CA GLY A 25 6.27 21.93 -9.52
C GLY A 25 5.69 21.22 -8.29
N ARG A 26 4.65 20.41 -8.43
CA ARG A 26 4.07 19.60 -7.34
C ARG A 26 4.78 18.25 -7.30
N ARG A 27 5.59 18.02 -6.25
CA ARG A 27 6.06 16.67 -5.93
C ARG A 27 4.83 15.78 -5.69
N PRO A 28 4.71 14.61 -6.34
CA PRO A 28 3.60 13.72 -6.09
C PRO A 28 3.63 13.25 -4.63
N LEU A 29 2.48 13.34 -3.94
CA LEU A 29 2.26 12.81 -2.58
C LEU A 29 2.24 11.25 -2.54
N GLY A 30 2.99 10.59 -3.41
CA GLY A 30 3.00 9.14 -3.58
C GLY A 30 4.32 8.61 -4.15
N PRO A 31 4.50 7.28 -4.21
CA PRO A 31 5.68 6.64 -4.75
C PRO A 31 5.90 7.07 -6.21
N THR A 32 7.03 7.72 -6.46
CA THR A 32 7.44 8.24 -7.79
C THR A 32 8.13 7.17 -8.63
N GLU A 33 8.50 6.06 -8.00
CA GLU A 33 9.22 4.96 -8.61
C GLU A 33 8.30 3.77 -8.83
N ARG A 34 8.34 3.23 -10.04
CA ARG A 34 7.64 2.05 -10.50
C ARG A 34 8.67 0.96 -10.77
N TYR A 35 8.61 -0.11 -10.02
CA TYR A 35 9.41 -1.31 -10.24
C TYR A 35 8.56 -2.33 -11.00
N GLU A 36 9.08 -2.85 -12.11
CA GLU A 36 8.54 -4.03 -12.78
C GLU A 36 9.45 -5.21 -12.45
N LEU A 37 8.85 -6.29 -11.96
CA LEU A 37 9.58 -7.46 -11.49
C LEU A 37 9.01 -8.73 -12.11
N TRP A 38 9.91 -9.58 -12.59
CA TRP A 38 9.61 -10.87 -13.20
C TRP A 38 10.01 -11.97 -12.25
N ILE A 39 9.04 -12.71 -11.77
CA ILE A 39 9.26 -13.83 -10.85
C ILE A 39 9.00 -15.13 -11.60
N LYS A 40 9.90 -16.09 -11.39
CA LYS A 40 9.68 -17.48 -11.76
C LYS A 40 9.38 -18.30 -10.50
N PRO A 41 8.11 -18.69 -10.31
CA PRO A 41 7.76 -19.66 -9.28
C PRO A 41 8.46 -21.00 -9.55
N SER A 42 8.68 -21.80 -8.51
CA SER A 42 9.22 -23.16 -8.66
C SER A 42 8.29 -24.08 -9.48
N GLU A 43 6.98 -23.78 -9.47
CA GLU A 43 5.94 -24.49 -10.21
C GLU A 43 5.06 -23.50 -10.97
N GLY A 44 5.56 -22.92 -12.07
CA GLY A 44 4.74 -22.04 -12.89
C GLY A 44 5.47 -21.30 -14.00
N ALA A 45 4.67 -20.59 -14.79
CA ALA A 45 5.16 -19.65 -15.80
C ALA A 45 5.72 -18.38 -15.14
N GLU A 46 6.57 -17.68 -15.87
CA GLU A 46 7.09 -16.37 -15.45
C GLU A 46 5.95 -15.37 -15.30
N GLN A 47 5.89 -14.68 -14.16
CA GLN A 47 4.86 -13.72 -13.83
C GLN A 47 5.47 -12.33 -13.66
N LYS A 48 4.92 -11.37 -14.40
CA LYS A 48 5.27 -9.96 -14.29
C LYS A 48 4.39 -9.29 -13.25
N PHE A 49 5.01 -8.62 -12.29
CA PHE A 49 4.35 -7.75 -11.33
C PHE A 49 4.85 -6.33 -11.47
N THR A 50 3.97 -5.37 -11.19
CA THR A 50 4.33 -3.95 -11.13
C THR A 50 4.08 -3.46 -9.71
N VAL A 51 5.11 -2.91 -9.09
CA VAL A 51 5.07 -2.37 -7.73
C VAL A 51 5.52 -0.94 -7.81
N ASN A 52 4.64 -0.01 -7.45
CA ASN A 52 5.08 1.35 -7.21
C ASN A 52 5.63 1.36 -5.79
N THR A 53 6.93 1.58 -5.63
CA THR A 53 7.51 1.75 -4.30
C THR A 53 8.76 2.62 -4.31
N ARG A 54 9.07 3.33 -3.21
CA ARG A 54 10.36 4.02 -3.05
C ARG A 54 11.52 3.08 -2.71
N ASN A 55 11.26 2.03 -1.92
CA ASN A 55 12.30 1.14 -1.42
C ASN A 55 11.93 -0.30 -1.75
N LEU A 56 12.72 -0.93 -2.62
CA LEU A 56 12.58 -2.33 -2.97
C LEU A 56 13.83 -3.11 -2.50
N PRO A 57 13.76 -3.88 -1.40
CA PRO A 57 14.87 -4.70 -0.92
C PRO A 57 14.98 -6.03 -1.69
N ALA A 58 15.04 -5.97 -3.02
CA ALA A 58 15.18 -7.15 -3.86
C ALA A 58 16.14 -6.88 -5.02
N ARG A 59 16.97 -7.88 -5.35
CA ARG A 59 17.89 -7.86 -6.49
C ARG A 59 17.69 -9.11 -7.34
N CYS A 60 18.00 -9.03 -8.62
CA CYS A 60 17.92 -10.18 -9.53
C CYS A 60 18.67 -11.37 -8.95
N GLY A 61 18.05 -12.54 -9.00
CA GLY A 61 18.57 -13.79 -8.44
C GLY A 61 18.18 -14.08 -7.00
N HIS A 62 17.62 -13.12 -6.24
CA HIS A 62 17.13 -13.38 -4.88
C HIS A 62 15.84 -14.21 -4.88
N GLU A 63 15.68 -15.01 -3.84
CA GLU A 63 14.45 -15.72 -3.53
C GLU A 63 13.51 -14.79 -2.77
N ILE A 64 12.34 -14.54 -3.35
CA ILE A 64 11.36 -13.60 -2.80
C ILE A 64 9.98 -14.26 -2.70
N SER A 65 9.24 -13.90 -1.66
CA SER A 65 7.81 -14.15 -1.55
C SER A 65 7.06 -12.84 -1.68
N LEU A 66 6.22 -12.73 -2.70
CA LEU A 66 5.27 -11.62 -2.83
C LEU A 66 3.97 -11.98 -2.14
N ILE A 67 3.40 -11.01 -1.43
CA ILE A 67 2.00 -11.08 -1.00
C ILE A 67 1.19 -10.18 -1.91
N VAL A 68 0.31 -10.83 -2.67
CA VAL A 68 -0.49 -10.20 -3.71
C VAL A 68 -1.96 -10.29 -3.32
N THR A 69 -2.72 -9.25 -3.62
CA THR A 69 -4.19 -9.32 -3.57
C THR A 69 -4.72 -10.08 -4.78
N ALA A 70 -5.52 -11.13 -4.56
CA ALA A 70 -6.25 -11.87 -5.58
C ALA A 70 -7.48 -11.09 -6.08
N GLN A 71 -7.26 -9.88 -6.60
CA GLN A 71 -8.26 -9.13 -7.36
C GLN A 71 -7.93 -9.20 -8.85
N LYS A 72 -8.87 -8.71 -9.67
CA LYS A 72 -8.76 -8.64 -11.14
C LYS A 72 -7.48 -7.93 -11.61
N VAL A 73 -6.91 -7.05 -10.78
CA VAL A 73 -5.56 -6.51 -10.93
C VAL A 73 -4.75 -6.91 -9.69
N PRO A 74 -3.74 -7.79 -9.82
CA PRO A 74 -2.93 -8.23 -8.70
C PRO A 74 -2.09 -7.07 -8.15
N GLN A 75 -2.43 -6.58 -6.96
CA GLN A 75 -1.65 -5.56 -6.28
C GLN A 75 -0.73 -6.21 -5.24
N VAL A 76 0.58 -5.96 -5.37
CA VAL A 76 1.58 -6.38 -4.39
C VAL A 76 1.43 -5.52 -3.14
N LEU A 77 1.18 -6.17 -2.00
CA LEU A 77 0.99 -5.53 -0.70
C LEU A 77 2.19 -5.71 0.23
N GLY A 78 3.01 -6.73 0.00
CA GLY A 78 4.22 -6.99 0.76
C GLY A 78 5.21 -7.82 -0.04
N LEU A 79 6.48 -7.68 0.28
CA LEU A 79 7.58 -8.45 -0.30
C LEU A 79 8.48 -8.93 0.85
N ALA A 80 8.71 -10.23 0.90
CA ALA A 80 9.71 -10.85 1.77
C ALA A 80 10.87 -11.32 0.89
N ASN A 81 12.09 -10.96 1.26
CA ASN A 81 13.33 -11.43 0.67
C ASN A 81 13.96 -12.48 1.59
N TRP A 82 13.97 -13.72 1.12
CA TRP A 82 14.54 -14.84 1.87
C TRP A 82 16.07 -14.91 1.76
N SER A 83 16.65 -14.36 0.70
CA SER A 83 18.11 -14.31 0.53
C SER A 83 18.80 -13.37 1.52
N ILE A 84 18.11 -12.32 1.97
CA ILE A 84 18.64 -11.33 2.93
C ILE A 84 17.90 -11.40 4.29
N LEU A 85 16.83 -12.21 4.39
CA LEU A 85 15.93 -12.25 5.55
C LEU A 85 15.33 -10.87 5.88
N ASP A 86 15.05 -10.07 4.85
CA ASP A 86 14.46 -8.74 4.97
C ASP A 86 13.08 -8.70 4.32
N GLY A 87 12.17 -7.87 4.82
CA GLY A 87 10.79 -7.82 4.34
C GLY A 87 10.18 -6.43 4.45
N VAL A 88 9.48 -6.01 3.40
CA VAL A 88 8.81 -4.71 3.35
C VAL A 88 7.31 -4.90 3.15
N ASN A 89 6.55 -4.30 4.06
CA ASN A 89 5.09 -4.21 3.98
C ASN A 89 4.69 -2.88 3.32
N TYR A 90 4.38 -2.94 2.02
CA TYR A 90 3.97 -1.77 1.23
C TYR A 90 2.64 -1.16 1.71
N ALA A 91 1.77 -1.95 2.35
CA ALA A 91 0.55 -1.41 2.95
C ALA A 91 0.84 -0.44 4.11
N ARG A 92 2.01 -0.55 4.75
CA ARG A 92 2.46 0.34 5.83
C ARG A 92 3.37 1.45 5.30
N SER A 93 4.38 1.12 4.52
CA SER A 93 5.38 2.10 4.04
C SER A 93 4.80 3.09 3.03
N GLU A 94 3.76 2.71 2.29
CA GLU A 94 3.19 3.52 1.21
C GLU A 94 1.70 3.79 1.40
N ALA A 95 1.30 3.91 2.67
CA ALA A 95 -0.06 4.28 3.00
C ALA A 95 -0.40 5.64 2.34
N PRO A 96 -1.58 5.80 1.71
CA PRO A 96 -2.03 7.07 1.11
C PRO A 96 -1.88 8.25 2.09
N ALA A 97 -1.94 9.51 1.72
CA ALA A 97 -1.98 10.58 2.73
C ALA A 97 -3.26 10.48 3.62
N LEU A 98 -3.20 10.81 4.93
CA LEU A 98 -4.38 10.76 5.82
C LEU A 98 -5.44 11.78 5.40
N ILE A 99 -4.97 12.91 4.89
CA ILE A 99 -5.76 14.00 4.35
C ILE A 99 -5.65 13.89 2.83
N ARG A 100 -6.78 13.64 2.17
CA ARG A 100 -6.84 13.54 0.72
C ARG A 100 -7.07 14.95 0.18
N VAL A 101 -6.49 15.27 -0.98
CA VAL A 101 -6.72 16.58 -1.63
C VAL A 101 -8.22 16.84 -1.89
N TRP A 102 -9.01 15.78 -2.02
CA TRP A 102 -10.47 15.82 -2.13
C TRP A 102 -11.22 16.24 -0.86
N ASP A 103 -10.59 16.18 0.31
CA ASP A 103 -11.22 16.62 1.55
C ASP A 103 -11.40 18.16 1.57
N PHE A 104 -10.55 18.92 0.84
CA PHE A 104 -10.65 20.38 0.75
C PHE A 104 -11.91 20.91 0.03
N PRO A 105 -12.24 20.46 -1.21
CA PRO A 105 -13.47 20.89 -1.86
C PRO A 105 -14.71 20.40 -1.11
N LEU A 106 -14.65 19.24 -0.45
CA LEU A 106 -15.75 18.75 0.38
C LEU A 106 -16.02 19.67 1.57
N LEU A 107 -14.96 20.10 2.26
CA LEU A 107 -15.07 21.06 3.36
C LEU A 107 -15.57 22.42 2.87
N ALA A 108 -15.15 22.88 1.69
CA ALA A 108 -15.64 24.12 1.08
C ALA A 108 -17.15 24.05 0.78
N VAL A 109 -17.63 22.94 0.19
CA VAL A 109 -19.06 22.74 -0.06
C VAL A 109 -19.84 22.65 1.26
N ALA A 110 -19.32 21.94 2.25
CA ALA A 110 -19.95 21.84 3.57
C ALA A 110 -20.06 23.20 4.27
N PHE A 111 -19.05 24.07 4.12
CA PHE A 111 -19.08 25.45 4.61
C PHE A 111 -20.21 26.24 3.96
N LEU A 112 -20.31 26.19 2.63
CA LEU A 112 -21.34 26.91 1.87
C LEU A 112 -22.75 26.45 2.26
N ILE A 113 -22.97 25.15 2.47
CA ILE A 113 -24.25 24.60 2.90
C ILE A 113 -24.59 25.07 4.33
N MET A 114 -23.64 24.97 5.26
CA MET A 114 -23.82 25.44 6.65
C MET A 114 -24.13 26.95 6.71
N ALA A 115 -23.43 27.75 5.91
CA ALA A 115 -23.67 29.18 5.81
C ALA A 115 -25.03 29.50 5.18
N ALA A 116 -25.47 28.74 4.17
CA ALA A 116 -26.76 28.95 3.52
C ALA A 116 -27.96 28.58 4.41
N ILE A 117 -27.83 27.53 5.23
CA ILE A 117 -28.94 27.04 6.08
C ILE A 117 -28.99 27.79 7.42
N TRP A 118 -27.84 28.03 8.05
CA TRP A 118 -27.75 28.55 9.43
C TRP A 118 -27.08 29.93 9.53
N GLY A 119 -26.71 30.57 8.43
CA GLY A 119 -26.13 31.92 8.42
C GLY A 119 -24.87 32.03 9.29
N ASN A 120 -24.80 33.07 10.13
CA ASN A 120 -23.66 33.32 11.02
C ASN A 120 -23.43 32.20 12.04
N VAL A 121 -24.49 31.55 12.52
CA VAL A 121 -24.37 30.43 13.47
C VAL A 121 -23.69 29.24 12.80
N GLY A 122 -24.04 28.97 11.54
CA GLY A 122 -23.40 27.93 10.71
C GLY A 122 -21.91 28.20 10.48
N MET A 123 -21.51 29.47 10.29
CA MET A 123 -20.10 29.84 10.12
C MET A 123 -19.27 29.60 11.39
N VAL A 124 -19.81 29.92 12.57
CA VAL A 124 -19.12 29.69 13.85
C VAL A 124 -19.00 28.20 14.16
N LEU A 125 -20.05 27.41 13.89
CA LEU A 125 -20.05 25.96 14.13
C LEU A 125 -19.22 25.17 13.10
N PHE A 126 -18.94 25.76 11.93
CA PHE A 126 -18.14 25.10 10.90
C PHE A 126 -16.69 24.83 11.35
N VAL A 127 -16.08 25.73 12.12
CA VAL A 127 -14.70 25.57 12.61
C VAL A 127 -14.56 24.35 13.52
N PRO A 128 -15.33 24.20 14.62
CA PRO A 128 -15.28 22.99 15.44
C PRO A 128 -15.78 21.75 14.68
N GLY A 129 -16.77 21.89 13.80
CA GLY A 129 -17.27 20.78 12.96
C GLY A 129 -16.20 20.24 12.00
N THR A 130 -15.40 21.12 11.39
CA THR A 130 -14.29 20.75 10.52
C THR A 130 -13.19 20.04 11.29
N LEU A 131 -12.83 20.55 12.46
CA LEU A 131 -11.85 19.90 13.34
C LEU A 131 -12.31 18.50 13.76
N ALA A 132 -13.58 18.36 14.17
CA ALA A 132 -14.15 17.06 14.53
C ALA A 132 -14.17 16.09 13.33
N TYR A 133 -14.56 16.57 12.14
CA TYR A 133 -14.54 15.76 10.92
C TYR A 133 -13.13 15.28 10.57
N LEU A 134 -12.14 16.19 10.56
CA LEU A 134 -10.75 15.85 10.25
C LEU A 134 -10.17 14.85 11.26
N LEU A 135 -10.52 14.99 12.54
CA LEU A 135 -10.13 14.03 13.58
C LEU A 135 -10.75 12.65 13.34
N ILE A 136 -12.07 12.57 13.13
CA ILE A 136 -12.76 11.30 12.90
C ILE A 136 -12.27 10.63 11.61
N ALA A 137 -12.13 11.39 10.53
CA ALA A 137 -11.62 10.90 9.26
C ALA A 137 -10.16 10.45 9.38
N GLY A 138 -9.34 11.22 10.10
CA GLY A 138 -7.95 10.88 10.39
C GLY A 138 -7.82 9.57 11.16
N ILE A 139 -8.58 9.40 12.24
CA ILE A 139 -8.61 8.18 13.06
C ILE A 139 -9.14 7.00 12.26
N GLY A 140 -10.28 7.15 11.56
CA GLY A 140 -10.84 6.06 10.75
C GLY A 140 -9.86 5.58 9.68
N ARG A 141 -9.14 6.51 9.04
CA ARG A 141 -8.12 6.17 8.04
C ARG A 141 -6.85 5.61 8.67
N SER A 142 -6.46 6.02 9.87
CA SER A 142 -5.30 5.43 10.57
C SER A 142 -5.60 4.00 11.02
N VAL A 143 -6.80 3.75 11.53
CA VAL A 143 -7.27 2.41 11.89
C VAL A 143 -7.38 1.51 10.65
N ALA A 144 -7.92 2.03 9.55
CA ALA A 144 -7.96 1.27 8.30
C ALA A 144 -6.55 0.86 7.80
N ARG A 145 -5.55 1.74 7.99
CA ARG A 145 -4.14 1.42 7.67
C ARG A 145 -3.56 0.37 8.58
N THR A 146 -3.71 0.53 9.90
CA THR A 146 -3.13 -0.41 10.86
C THR A 146 -3.78 -1.79 10.70
N CYS A 147 -5.08 -1.86 10.46
CA CYS A 147 -5.78 -3.10 10.13
C CYS A 147 -5.28 -3.72 8.82
N ARG A 148 -5.08 -2.95 7.75
CA ARG A 148 -4.52 -3.47 6.49
C ARG A 148 -3.08 -3.96 6.67
N ALA A 149 -2.25 -3.18 7.35
CA ALA A 149 -0.87 -3.55 7.64
C ALA A 149 -0.79 -4.85 8.46
N ARG A 150 -1.59 -4.96 9.53
CA ARG A 150 -1.68 -6.17 10.36
C ARG A 150 -2.10 -7.41 9.57
N ARG A 151 -3.01 -7.26 8.60
CA ARG A 151 -3.41 -8.39 7.74
C ARG A 151 -2.28 -8.85 6.82
N VAL A 152 -1.48 -7.92 6.31
CA VAL A 152 -0.30 -8.26 5.50
C VAL A 152 0.77 -8.91 6.38
N ASP A 153 1.01 -8.38 7.59
CA ASP A 153 1.95 -8.96 8.55
C ASP A 153 1.53 -10.41 8.91
N GLN A 154 0.25 -10.64 9.19
CA GLN A 154 -0.29 -11.99 9.45
C GLN A 154 -0.12 -12.95 8.26
N ALA A 155 -0.24 -12.45 7.03
CA ALA A 155 -0.02 -13.24 5.83
C ALA A 155 1.47 -13.56 5.62
N MET A 156 2.38 -12.63 5.93
CA MET A 156 3.84 -12.86 5.93
C MET A 156 4.22 -13.92 6.98
N ASP A 157 3.68 -13.82 8.19
CA ASP A 157 3.94 -14.78 9.27
C ASP A 157 3.42 -16.18 8.93
N ALA A 158 2.26 -16.26 8.28
CA ALA A 158 1.68 -17.53 7.84
C ALA A 158 2.55 -18.19 6.76
N GLU A 159 3.05 -17.41 5.81
CA GLU A 159 3.94 -17.90 4.75
C GLU A 159 5.29 -18.34 5.30
N SER A 160 5.85 -17.56 6.23
CA SER A 160 7.09 -17.91 6.95
C SER A 160 6.99 -19.25 7.67
N ARG A 161 5.83 -19.50 8.32
CA ARG A 161 5.56 -20.79 8.97
C ARG A 161 5.39 -21.93 7.98
N ARG A 162 4.81 -21.69 6.79
CA ARG A 162 4.69 -22.72 5.73
C ARG A 162 6.05 -23.11 5.19
N LEU A 163 6.90 -22.15 4.87
CA LEU A 163 8.26 -22.40 4.35
C LEU A 163 9.14 -23.09 5.41
N SER A 164 9.04 -22.68 6.69
CA SER A 164 9.74 -23.36 7.79
C SER A 164 9.31 -24.83 7.93
N ARG A 165 8.01 -25.13 7.78
CA ARG A 165 7.49 -26.50 7.82
C ARG A 165 7.86 -27.32 6.58
N ALA A 166 7.93 -26.69 5.41
CA ALA A 166 8.34 -27.35 4.17
C ALA A 166 9.85 -27.65 4.16
N GLY A 167 10.68 -26.74 4.68
CA GLY A 167 12.12 -26.95 4.87
C GLY A 167 12.45 -27.99 5.95
N GLY A 168 11.63 -28.07 7.01
CA GLY A 168 11.75 -29.10 8.05
C GLY A 168 11.37 -30.52 7.60
N LYS A 169 10.73 -30.68 6.44
CA LYS A 169 10.34 -31.99 5.87
C LYS A 169 11.41 -32.60 4.95
N ARG A 170 12.53 -31.91 4.72
CA ARG A 170 13.69 -32.36 3.92
C ARG A 170 14.93 -32.64 4.79
N ARG A 171 14.75 -33.05 6.04
CA ARG A 171 15.82 -33.62 6.88
C ARG A 171 15.49 -35.06 7.24
#